data_AF-A0A3D2UZV3-F1
#
_entry.id   AF-A0A3D2UZV3-F1
#
_cell.length_a   1.000
_cell.length_b   1.000
_cell.length_c   1.000
_cell.angle_alpha   90.00
_cell.angle_beta   90.00
_cell.angle_gamma   90.00
#
_symmetry.space_group_name_H-M   'P 1'
#
loop_
_entity.id
_entity.type
_entity.pdbx_description
1 polymer ?
#
loop_
_entity_poly.entity_id
_entity_poly.type
_entity_poly.pdbx_seq_one_letter_code
_entity_poly.pdbx_strand_id
1 'polypeptide(L)'
;MKRVFSAIICAAFAFFPLNLYATQAVRVQVTAPRAPVMSSTNPNAYVVCRLDAGASVDIYHETADGWLAIRPPADCFSLVNASDVQLSETNSSGKIRSHEAKSWIGGYEGLVVNYESVITLKQHEHVRVQATRRMRVTPDAPLQTYIKILPPNGEFRWIHKRHVNLTINQKPVAQVNPSATESHTGMRNYQTVRSEIQPASYTT
;
A
#
# COMPACT_ATOMS: atom_id res chain seq x y z
N MET A 1 22.45 61.78 -35.09
CA MET A 1 22.64 60.43 -35.68
C MET A 1 23.82 59.76 -34.99
N LYS A 2 23.59 58.64 -34.28
CA LYS A 2 24.47 57.48 -34.09
C LYS A 2 23.80 56.55 -33.05
N ARG A 3 23.44 55.35 -33.51
CA ARG A 3 22.80 54.27 -32.75
C ARG A 3 23.88 53.54 -31.94
N VAL A 4 23.57 53.09 -30.72
CA VAL A 4 24.34 52.04 -30.05
C VAL A 4 23.38 50.98 -29.53
N PHE A 5 23.70 49.75 -29.88
CA PHE A 5 22.86 48.56 -29.85
C PHE A 5 22.66 48.02 -28.43
N SER A 6 21.42 47.58 -28.18
CA SER A 6 21.03 46.74 -27.06
C SER A 6 21.58 45.33 -27.26
N ALA A 7 22.36 44.83 -26.29
CA ALA A 7 22.78 43.43 -26.24
C ALA A 7 21.79 42.66 -25.35
N ILE A 8 20.87 41.95 -26.00
CA ILE A 8 20.00 40.96 -25.34
C ILE A 8 20.85 39.71 -25.14
N ILE A 9 21.25 39.44 -23.89
CA ILE A 9 21.83 38.15 -23.50
C ILE A 9 20.68 37.15 -23.42
N CYS A 10 20.58 36.30 -24.43
CA CYS A 10 19.67 35.15 -24.46
C CYS A 10 20.27 34.06 -23.56
N ALA A 11 19.90 34.03 -22.28
CA ALA A 11 20.21 32.92 -21.40
C ALA A 11 19.30 31.74 -21.77
N ALA A 12 19.85 30.78 -22.51
CA ALA A 12 19.19 29.51 -22.79
C ALA A 12 19.03 28.75 -21.47
N PHE A 13 17.82 28.76 -20.91
CA PHE A 13 17.43 27.84 -19.84
C PHE A 13 17.41 26.44 -20.42
N ALA A 14 18.46 25.68 -20.16
CA ALA A 14 18.44 24.23 -20.31
C ALA A 14 17.36 23.70 -19.37
N PHE A 15 16.18 23.41 -19.91
CA PHE A 15 15.19 22.55 -19.28
C PHE A 15 15.85 21.17 -19.11
N PHE A 16 16.44 20.94 -17.94
CA PHE A 16 16.68 19.59 -17.47
C PHE A 16 15.30 18.99 -17.17
N PRO A 17 14.82 18.00 -17.95
CA PRO A 17 13.67 17.24 -17.49
C PRO A 17 14.07 16.59 -16.16
N LEU A 18 13.37 16.98 -15.09
CA LEU A 18 13.33 16.23 -13.85
C LEU A 18 12.86 14.83 -14.23
N ASN A 19 13.81 13.90 -14.36
CA ASN A 19 13.51 12.49 -14.49
C ASN A 19 12.78 12.09 -13.20
N LEU A 20 11.44 12.03 -13.26
CA LEU A 20 10.65 11.28 -12.28
C LEU A 20 10.98 9.80 -12.49
N TYR A 21 12.05 9.34 -11.86
CA TYR A 21 12.20 7.93 -11.59
C TYR A 21 11.10 7.57 -10.59
N ALA A 22 10.03 6.95 -11.07
CA ALA A 22 9.17 6.17 -10.20
C ALA A 22 10.07 5.12 -9.55
N THR A 23 10.37 5.28 -8.25
CA THR A 23 11.12 4.30 -7.48
C THR A 23 10.32 2.99 -7.50
N GLN A 24 10.77 2.05 -8.33
CA GLN A 24 10.16 0.73 -8.43
C GLN A 24 10.32 0.03 -7.08
N ALA A 25 9.23 -0.52 -6.56
CA ALA A 25 9.27 -1.21 -5.28
C ALA A 25 10.17 -2.46 -5.37
N VAL A 26 10.95 -2.71 -4.33
CA VAL A 26 11.84 -3.88 -4.25
C VAL A 26 11.17 -4.97 -3.41
N ARG A 27 11.01 -6.16 -3.96
CA ARG A 27 10.43 -7.30 -3.23
C ARG A 27 11.48 -7.96 -2.34
N VAL A 28 11.14 -8.15 -1.07
CA VAL A 28 12.00 -8.78 -0.06
C VAL A 28 11.24 -9.80 0.77
N GLN A 29 11.95 -10.71 1.42
CA GLN A 29 11.35 -11.70 2.32
C GLN A 29 11.61 -11.37 3.79
N VAL A 30 10.59 -11.56 4.63
CA VAL A 30 10.68 -11.49 6.08
C VAL A 30 11.48 -12.68 6.60
N THR A 31 12.45 -12.42 7.48
CA THR A 31 13.32 -13.46 8.06
C THR A 31 12.99 -13.76 9.51
N ALA A 32 12.41 -12.79 10.23
CA ALA A 32 12.04 -12.98 11.62
C ALA A 32 10.76 -13.83 11.75
N PRO A 33 10.64 -14.75 12.73
CA PRO A 33 9.46 -15.60 12.89
C PRO A 33 8.15 -14.84 13.08
N ARG A 34 8.22 -13.66 13.71
CA ARG A 34 7.07 -12.79 14.04
C ARG A 34 7.50 -11.33 13.95
N ALA A 35 7.77 -10.85 12.74
CA ALA A 35 8.22 -9.48 12.51
C ALA A 35 7.12 -8.48 12.86
N PRO A 36 7.38 -7.49 13.73
CA PRO A 36 6.43 -6.44 14.02
C PRO A 36 6.31 -5.48 12.83
N VAL A 37 5.08 -5.21 12.41
CA VAL A 37 4.74 -4.11 11.52
C VAL A 37 4.18 -2.98 12.37
N MET A 38 4.68 -1.76 12.18
CA MET A 38 4.44 -0.61 13.03
C MET A 38 3.58 0.45 12.34
N SER A 39 2.89 1.27 13.14
CA SER A 39 2.05 2.37 12.68
C SER A 39 2.87 3.51 12.05
N SER A 40 4.03 3.79 12.62
CA SER A 40 4.97 4.82 12.18
C SER A 40 6.42 4.42 12.53
N THR A 41 7.37 5.30 12.24
CA THR A 41 8.78 5.16 12.61
C THR A 41 9.14 5.82 13.94
N ASN A 42 8.18 6.49 14.59
CA ASN A 42 8.43 7.27 15.79
C ASN A 42 8.50 6.37 17.05
N PRO A 43 9.06 6.85 18.17
CA PRO A 43 9.17 6.06 19.40
C PRO A 43 7.83 5.63 20.04
N ASN A 44 6.73 6.31 19.70
CA ASN A 44 5.39 6.01 20.20
C ASN A 44 4.60 5.08 19.25
N ALA A 45 5.24 4.59 18.19
CA ALA A 45 4.62 3.68 17.25
C ALA A 45 4.16 2.40 17.95
N TYR A 46 3.02 1.88 17.52
CA TYR A 46 2.47 0.64 18.02
C TYR A 46 2.44 -0.44 16.93
N VAL A 47 2.40 -1.70 17.35
CA VAL A 47 2.29 -2.83 16.42
C VAL A 47 0.89 -2.83 15.81
N VAL A 48 0.82 -2.91 14.48
CA VAL A 48 -0.43 -2.88 13.70
C VAL A 48 -0.83 -4.27 13.19
N CYS A 49 0.16 -5.11 12.89
CA CYS A 49 0.04 -6.53 12.60
C CYS A 49 1.43 -7.18 12.69
N ARG A 50 1.52 -8.49 12.48
CA ARG A 50 2.81 -9.21 12.45
C ARG A 50 2.90 -10.06 11.19
N LEU A 51 4.10 -10.16 10.65
CA LEU A 51 4.41 -11.00 9.50
C LEU A 51 5.26 -12.19 9.96
N ASP A 52 4.95 -13.36 9.42
CA ASP A 52 5.72 -14.56 9.69
C ASP A 52 6.93 -14.66 8.73
N ALA A 53 7.92 -15.45 9.11
CA ALA A 53 9.09 -15.70 8.27
C ALA A 53 8.67 -16.29 6.91
N GLY A 54 9.32 -15.85 5.84
CA GLY A 54 9.00 -16.22 4.46
C GLY A 54 7.94 -15.34 3.79
N ALA A 55 7.20 -14.51 4.54
CA ALA A 55 6.28 -13.54 3.96
C ALA A 55 7.04 -12.58 3.02
N SER A 56 6.47 -12.30 1.84
CA SER A 56 7.04 -11.35 0.88
C SER A 56 6.39 -9.98 1.03
N VAL A 57 7.20 -8.93 1.01
CA VAL A 57 6.75 -7.54 1.05
C VAL A 57 7.48 -6.71 -0.01
N ASP A 58 6.80 -5.69 -0.53
CA ASP A 58 7.38 -4.75 -1.48
C ASP A 58 7.77 -3.48 -0.72
N ILE A 59 9.04 -3.07 -0.85
CA ILE A 59 9.63 -1.89 -0.20
C ILE A 59 9.50 -0.67 -1.11
N TYR A 60 8.88 0.39 -0.60
CA TYR A 60 8.64 1.62 -1.35
C TYR A 60 9.55 2.78 -0.91
N HIS A 61 10.05 2.72 0.32
CA HIS A 61 10.93 3.74 0.89
C HIS A 61 11.77 3.11 2.01
N GLU A 62 13.01 3.58 2.16
CA GLU A 62 13.86 3.30 3.31
C GLU A 62 14.27 4.62 3.97
N THR A 63 14.09 4.71 5.28
CA THR A 63 14.57 5.84 6.08
C THR A 63 16.03 5.65 6.49
N ALA A 64 16.72 6.72 6.86
CA ALA A 64 18.13 6.67 7.27
C ALA A 64 18.38 5.75 8.50
N ASP A 65 17.40 5.65 9.39
CA ASP A 65 17.38 4.79 10.57
C ASP A 65 16.89 3.35 10.29
N GLY A 66 16.66 2.99 9.01
CA GLY A 66 16.45 1.62 8.59
C GLY A 66 15.02 1.12 8.64
N TRP A 67 14.02 2.00 8.72
CA TRP A 67 12.62 1.63 8.54
C TRP A 67 12.28 1.52 7.07
N LEU A 68 11.49 0.51 6.74
CA LEU A 68 11.05 0.22 5.39
C LEU A 68 9.53 0.46 5.30
N ALA A 69 9.13 1.31 4.36
CA ALA A 69 7.72 1.52 4.04
C ALA A 69 7.22 0.37 3.16
N ILE A 70 6.21 -0.34 3.65
CA ILE A 70 5.53 -1.44 2.95
C ILE A 70 4.04 -1.13 2.79
N ARG A 71 3.41 -1.74 1.79
CA ARG A 71 1.94 -1.76 1.76
C ARG A 71 1.40 -2.47 3.01
N PRO A 72 0.27 -2.02 3.58
CA PRO A 72 -0.38 -2.74 4.67
C PRO A 72 -0.59 -4.21 4.30
N PRO A 73 -0.07 -5.17 5.09
CA PRO A 73 -0.35 -6.59 4.88
C PRO A 73 -1.84 -6.92 5.03
N ALA A 74 -2.25 -8.09 4.56
CA ALA A 74 -3.67 -8.51 4.57
C ALA A 74 -4.32 -8.50 5.95
N ASP A 75 -3.56 -8.82 7.01
CA ASP A 75 -4.06 -8.88 8.39
C ASP A 75 -4.11 -7.52 9.08
N CYS A 76 -3.52 -6.49 8.47
CA CYS A 76 -3.60 -5.12 8.95
C CYS A 76 -4.97 -4.50 8.58
N PHE A 77 -5.42 -3.54 9.39
CA PHE A 77 -6.69 -2.84 9.15
C PHE A 77 -6.56 -1.35 9.45
N SER A 78 -7.59 -0.60 9.09
CA SER A 78 -7.79 0.80 9.49
C SER A 78 -9.18 0.98 10.11
N LEU A 79 -9.39 2.11 10.77
CA LEU A 79 -10.63 2.47 11.44
C LEU A 79 -11.14 3.80 10.87
N VAL A 80 -12.43 3.89 10.64
CA VAL A 80 -13.12 5.14 10.27
C VAL A 80 -14.32 5.33 11.20
N ASN A 81 -14.67 6.58 11.51
CA ASN A 81 -15.83 6.83 12.35
C ASN A 81 -17.10 6.37 11.63
N ALA A 82 -17.99 5.67 12.33
CA ALA A 82 -19.26 5.25 11.74
C ALA A 82 -20.12 6.42 11.25
N SER A 83 -19.99 7.60 11.88
CA SER A 83 -20.68 8.81 11.40
C SER A 83 -20.20 9.29 10.03
N ASP A 84 -19.04 8.86 9.56
CA ASP A 84 -18.48 9.29 8.28
C ASP A 84 -18.80 8.33 7.12
N VAL A 85 -19.48 7.22 7.41
CA VAL A 85 -19.74 6.15 6.43
C VAL A 85 -21.23 5.92 6.28
N GLN A 86 -21.68 5.90 5.02
CA GLN A 86 -22.97 5.32 4.65
C GLN A 86 -22.76 3.85 4.33
N LEU A 87 -23.25 2.95 5.19
CA LEU A 87 -23.16 1.51 4.99
C LEU A 87 -24.11 1.03 3.89
N SER A 88 -23.69 -0.02 3.18
CA SER A 88 -24.56 -0.80 2.30
C SER A 88 -25.57 -1.63 3.10
N GLU A 89 -26.62 -2.12 2.45
CA GLU A 89 -27.66 -2.96 3.08
C GLU A 89 -27.09 -4.21 3.77
N THR A 90 -26.04 -4.82 3.20
CA THR A 90 -25.38 -6.02 3.74
C THR A 90 -24.30 -5.70 4.77
N ASN A 91 -24.00 -4.42 5.02
CA ASN A 91 -22.93 -3.94 5.90
C ASN A 91 -21.51 -4.46 5.55
N SER A 92 -21.29 -5.08 4.38
CA SER A 92 -19.97 -5.59 3.94
C SER A 92 -19.11 -4.51 3.27
N SER A 93 -19.72 -3.40 2.90
CA SER A 93 -19.08 -2.22 2.32
C SER A 93 -19.76 -0.94 2.77
N GLY A 94 -19.08 0.18 2.59
CA GLY A 94 -19.63 1.50 2.83
C GLY A 94 -19.07 2.54 1.88
N LYS A 95 -19.74 3.68 1.80
CA LYS A 95 -19.34 4.85 1.03
C LYS A 95 -19.09 6.01 1.99
N ILE A 96 -17.96 6.69 1.86
CA ILE A 96 -17.65 7.85 2.69
C ILE A 96 -18.61 8.99 2.35
N ARG A 97 -19.24 9.58 3.37
CA ARG A 97 -20.19 10.70 3.20
C ARG A 97 -19.62 12.05 3.66
N SER A 98 -18.64 12.04 4.56
CA SER A 98 -17.96 13.24 5.05
C SER A 98 -16.84 13.67 4.10
N HIS A 99 -16.51 14.96 4.06
CA HIS A 99 -15.42 15.48 3.23
C HIS A 99 -14.03 15.16 3.77
N GLU A 100 -13.90 14.94 5.08
CA GLU A 100 -12.61 14.74 5.76
C GLU A 100 -12.65 13.55 6.74
N ALA A 101 -13.06 12.38 6.25
CA ALA A 101 -13.12 11.18 7.09
C ALA A 101 -11.71 10.64 7.39
N LYS A 102 -11.27 10.71 8.64
CA LYS A 102 -9.95 10.21 9.05
C LYS A 102 -9.88 8.68 8.96
N SER A 103 -8.82 8.15 8.35
CA SER A 103 -8.44 6.73 8.40
C SER A 103 -7.39 6.53 9.50
N TRP A 104 -7.85 5.99 10.63
CA TRP A 104 -6.98 5.70 11.78
C TRP A 104 -6.34 4.32 11.61
N ILE A 105 -5.04 4.23 11.84
CA ILE A 105 -4.26 3.01 11.68
C ILE A 105 -4.64 2.00 12.78
N GLY A 106 -5.18 0.84 12.41
CA GLY A 106 -5.57 -0.21 13.36
C GLY A 106 -4.39 -0.75 14.18
N GLY A 107 -4.67 -1.16 15.42
CA GLY A 107 -3.68 -1.77 16.33
C GLY A 107 -3.82 -3.29 16.44
N TYR A 108 -2.70 -3.97 16.65
CA TYR A 108 -2.62 -5.40 16.92
C TYR A 108 -2.67 -5.67 18.43
N GLU A 109 -3.63 -6.51 18.88
CA GLU A 109 -3.86 -6.91 20.28
C GLU A 109 -4.17 -5.74 21.24
N GLY A 110 -5.32 -5.82 21.91
CA GLY A 110 -5.97 -4.65 22.51
C GLY A 110 -5.22 -4.02 23.67
N LEU A 111 -4.51 -2.90 23.43
CA LEU A 111 -4.68 -1.62 24.14
C LEU A 111 -3.85 -0.52 23.47
N VAL A 112 -4.21 -0.13 22.25
CA VAL A 112 -3.69 1.13 21.67
C VAL A 112 -4.51 2.27 22.27
N VAL A 113 -3.83 3.20 22.94
CA VAL A 113 -4.47 4.34 23.62
C VAL A 113 -4.43 5.62 22.78
N ASN A 114 -3.56 5.69 21.76
CA ASN A 114 -3.38 6.85 20.91
C ASN A 114 -3.14 6.40 19.46
N TYR A 115 -4.22 6.32 18.68
CA TYR A 115 -4.20 5.91 17.29
C TYR A 115 -3.67 7.04 16.39
N GLU A 116 -2.87 6.66 15.40
CA GLU A 116 -2.35 7.59 14.39
C GLU A 116 -3.26 7.61 13.15
N SER A 117 -3.38 8.75 12.48
CA SER A 117 -4.08 8.90 11.20
C SER A 117 -3.18 9.70 10.26
N VAL A 118 -2.84 9.11 9.13
CA VAL A 118 -1.98 9.73 8.10
C VAL A 118 -2.72 9.99 6.79
N ILE A 119 -3.87 9.33 6.59
CA ILE A 119 -4.73 9.52 5.40
C ILE A 119 -6.11 10.01 5.82
N THR A 120 -6.64 10.91 5.01
CA THR A 120 -8.04 11.32 5.02
C THR A 120 -8.72 10.72 3.79
N LEU A 121 -9.78 9.96 4.01
CA LEU A 121 -10.61 9.38 2.95
C LEU A 121 -11.48 10.47 2.33
N LYS A 122 -11.63 10.41 1.01
CA LYS A 122 -12.42 11.41 0.29
C LYS A 122 -13.90 11.07 0.34
N GLN A 123 -14.75 12.10 0.28
CA GLN A 123 -16.17 11.89 0.07
C GLN A 123 -16.40 11.02 -1.17
N HIS A 124 -17.34 10.10 -1.06
CA HIS A 124 -17.72 9.11 -2.06
C HIS A 124 -16.73 7.96 -2.30
N GLU A 125 -15.62 7.91 -1.57
CA GLU A 125 -14.72 6.76 -1.58
C GLU A 125 -15.42 5.50 -1.03
N HIS A 126 -15.12 4.34 -1.62
CA HIS A 126 -15.68 3.06 -1.18
C HIS A 126 -14.71 2.35 -0.25
N VAL A 127 -15.23 1.83 0.86
CA VAL A 127 -14.47 1.06 1.84
C VAL A 127 -15.07 -0.34 2.02
N ARG A 128 -14.19 -1.33 2.24
CA ARG A 128 -14.62 -2.69 2.62
C ARG A 128 -14.69 -2.77 4.14
N VAL A 129 -15.83 -3.20 4.65
CA VAL A 129 -16.11 -3.29 6.09
C VAL A 129 -15.80 -4.69 6.60
N GLN A 130 -15.17 -4.78 7.77
CA GLN A 130 -14.84 -6.04 8.43
C GLN A 130 -15.57 -6.21 9.77
N ALA A 131 -15.70 -5.15 10.55
CA ALA A 131 -16.36 -5.17 11.85
C ALA A 131 -16.71 -3.75 12.33
N THR A 132 -17.47 -3.65 13.42
CA THR A 132 -17.70 -2.38 14.13
C THR A 132 -17.34 -2.55 15.62
N ARG A 133 -16.90 -1.46 16.24
CA ARG A 133 -16.55 -1.46 17.66
C ARG A 133 -16.73 -0.06 18.26
N ARG A 134 -17.20 0.00 19.52
CA ARG A 134 -17.14 1.24 20.30
C ARG A 134 -15.76 1.39 20.95
N MET A 135 -15.12 2.53 20.72
CA MET A 135 -13.78 2.82 21.22
C MET A 135 -13.47 4.32 21.20
N ARG A 136 -12.37 4.69 21.86
CA ARG A 136 -11.73 6.00 21.71
C ARG A 136 -10.48 5.81 20.85
N VAL A 137 -10.23 6.73 19.92
CA VAL A 137 -9.01 6.73 19.10
C VAL A 137 -7.86 7.48 19.77
N THR A 138 -8.14 8.40 20.67
CA THR A 138 -7.15 9.04 21.54
C THR A 138 -7.72 9.11 22.96
N PRO A 139 -6.90 9.36 24.00
CA PRO A 139 -7.40 9.41 25.39
C PRO A 139 -8.49 10.46 25.59
N ASP A 140 -8.34 11.62 24.94
CA ASP A 140 -9.24 12.76 25.05
C ASP A 140 -10.45 12.69 24.09
N ALA A 141 -10.46 11.74 23.15
CA ALA A 141 -11.56 11.58 22.22
C ALA A 141 -12.82 11.01 22.89
N PRO A 142 -14.02 11.42 22.45
CA PRO A 142 -15.25 10.80 22.93
C PRO A 142 -15.33 9.32 22.53
N LEU A 143 -16.03 8.52 23.34
CA LEU A 143 -16.33 7.13 23.01
C LEU A 143 -17.33 7.09 21.85
N GLN A 144 -16.89 6.64 20.67
CA GLN A 144 -17.68 6.59 19.45
C GLN A 144 -17.65 5.19 18.83
N THR A 145 -18.54 4.94 17.86
CA THR A 145 -18.52 3.72 17.06
C THR A 145 -17.58 3.92 15.88
N TYR A 146 -16.60 3.03 15.76
CA TYR A 146 -15.68 2.95 14.63
C TYR A 146 -15.94 1.69 13.82
N ILE A 147 -15.74 1.81 12.51
CA ILE A 147 -15.83 0.72 11.55
C ILE A 147 -14.41 0.29 11.22
N LYS A 148 -14.13 -1.00 11.42
CA LYS A 148 -12.91 -1.65 10.96
C LYS A 148 -13.04 -1.87 9.45
N ILE A 149 -12.12 -1.28 8.69
CA ILE A 149 -12.06 -1.36 7.23
C ILE A 149 -10.74 -1.97 6.77
N LEU A 150 -10.72 -2.48 5.54
CA LEU A 150 -9.43 -2.70 4.89
C LEU A 150 -8.66 -1.38 4.77
N PRO A 151 -7.32 -1.39 4.91
CA PRO A 151 -6.53 -0.18 4.76
C PRO A 151 -6.77 0.46 3.39
N PRO A 152 -6.99 1.78 3.33
CA PRO A 152 -7.20 2.47 2.06
C PRO A 152 -5.95 2.44 1.19
N ASN A 153 -6.18 2.60 -0.12
CA ASN A 153 -5.10 2.71 -1.08
C ASN A 153 -4.23 3.92 -0.74
N GLY A 154 -2.92 3.78 -0.88
CA GLY A 154 -1.99 4.87 -0.58
C GLY A 154 -1.36 4.78 0.81
N GLU A 155 -1.95 4.03 1.76
CA GLU A 155 -1.32 3.84 3.07
C GLU A 155 -0.02 3.02 2.96
N PHE A 156 0.87 3.30 3.91
CA PHE A 156 2.06 2.51 4.21
C PHE A 156 2.04 2.09 5.68
N ARG A 157 2.73 1.00 5.97
CA ARG A 157 3.13 0.56 7.30
C ARG A 157 4.64 0.39 7.34
N TRP A 158 5.19 0.23 8.53
CA TRP A 158 6.63 0.25 8.72
C TRP A 158 7.14 -1.06 9.27
N ILE A 159 8.18 -1.62 8.65
CA ILE A 159 8.93 -2.77 9.17
C ILE A 159 10.41 -2.39 9.21
N HIS A 160 11.12 -2.74 10.28
CA HIS A 160 12.55 -2.42 10.37
C HIS A 160 13.37 -3.42 9.53
N LYS A 161 14.39 -2.92 8.82
CA LYS A 161 15.19 -3.73 7.87
C LYS A 161 15.86 -4.96 8.47
N ARG A 162 16.13 -4.94 9.79
CA ARG A 162 16.63 -6.10 10.55
C ARG A 162 15.72 -7.34 10.49
N HIS A 163 14.47 -7.18 10.08
CA HIS A 163 13.48 -8.25 9.99
C HIS A 163 13.30 -8.82 8.58
N VAL A 164 14.06 -8.31 7.59
CA VAL A 164 13.97 -8.76 6.19
C VAL A 164 15.35 -9.09 5.63
N ASN A 165 15.37 -9.91 4.60
CA ASN A 165 16.58 -10.15 3.81
C ASN A 165 16.64 -9.15 2.65
N LEU A 166 17.56 -8.18 2.74
CA LEU A 166 17.81 -7.20 1.68
C LEU A 166 18.83 -7.67 0.64
N THR A 167 19.31 -8.92 0.66
CA THR A 167 20.25 -9.41 -0.35
C THR A 167 19.58 -9.34 -1.73
N ILE A 168 19.93 -8.30 -2.49
CA ILE A 168 19.44 -8.01 -3.84
C ILE A 168 19.98 -9.08 -4.78
N ASN A 169 19.27 -10.20 -4.90
CA ASN A 169 19.43 -11.15 -6.00
C ASN A 169 18.11 -11.26 -6.74
N GLN A 170 17.60 -10.16 -7.31
CA GLN A 170 16.42 -10.21 -8.19
C GLN A 170 16.60 -9.32 -9.43
N LYS A 171 16.48 -9.98 -10.60
CA LYS A 171 16.32 -9.38 -11.93
C LYS A 171 15.17 -8.36 -11.92
N PRO A 172 15.25 -7.27 -12.70
CA PRO A 172 14.16 -6.30 -12.83
C PRO A 172 12.87 -7.01 -13.21
N VAL A 173 11.79 -6.75 -12.46
CA VAL A 173 10.45 -7.18 -12.84
C VAL A 173 10.09 -6.44 -14.12
N ALA A 174 10.04 -7.16 -15.24
CA ALA A 174 9.74 -6.62 -16.56
C ALA A 174 8.40 -5.89 -16.54
N GLN A 175 8.41 -4.64 -17.02
CA GLN A 175 7.23 -3.82 -17.20
C GLN A 175 6.33 -4.47 -18.28
N VAL A 176 5.10 -4.83 -17.92
CA VAL A 176 4.06 -5.08 -18.94
C VAL A 176 3.56 -3.71 -19.40
N ASN A 177 4.01 -3.30 -20.58
CA ASN A 177 3.57 -2.05 -21.21
C ASN A 177 2.17 -2.27 -21.82
N PRO A 178 1.13 -1.48 -21.47
CA PRO A 178 -0.19 -1.63 -22.08
C PRO A 178 -0.32 -0.95 -23.46
N SER A 179 0.76 -0.43 -24.04
CA SER A 179 0.72 0.21 -25.37
C SER A 179 1.25 -0.71 -26.45
N ALA A 180 0.44 -1.69 -26.84
CA ALA A 180 0.51 -2.35 -28.14
C ALA A 180 -0.83 -3.04 -28.45
N THR A 181 -1.90 -2.25 -28.58
CA THR A 181 -3.11 -2.72 -29.27
C THR A 181 -2.95 -2.43 -30.75
N GLU A 182 -2.95 -3.52 -31.53
CA GLU A 182 -3.37 -3.64 -32.94
C GLU A 182 -2.47 -3.07 -34.06
N SER A 183 -1.80 -3.99 -34.77
CA SER A 183 -1.89 -4.00 -36.23
C SER A 183 -1.74 -5.41 -36.82
N HIS A 184 -2.89 -5.91 -37.29
CA HIS A 184 -3.11 -6.75 -38.47
C HIS A 184 -2.38 -8.10 -38.68
N THR A 185 -3.23 -9.14 -38.76
CA THR A 185 -3.19 -10.32 -39.65
C THR A 185 -2.69 -11.63 -39.05
N GLY A 186 -3.63 -12.55 -38.80
CA GLY A 186 -3.33 -13.97 -38.67
C GLY A 186 -4.34 -14.74 -37.83
N MET A 187 -5.50 -15.08 -38.40
CA MET A 187 -6.34 -16.16 -37.89
C MET A 187 -5.48 -17.43 -37.73
N ARG A 188 -5.46 -18.04 -36.53
CA ARG A 188 -5.46 -19.50 -36.37
C ARG A 188 -5.77 -19.91 -34.92
N ASN A 189 -6.73 -20.82 -34.86
CA ASN A 189 -7.26 -21.52 -33.70
C ASN A 189 -6.19 -22.11 -32.76
N TYR A 190 -6.43 -22.03 -31.45
CA TYR A 190 -5.96 -23.04 -30.51
C TYR A 190 -7.11 -23.42 -29.55
N GLN A 191 -7.91 -24.38 -30.00
CA GLN A 191 -8.46 -25.38 -29.10
C GLN A 191 -7.32 -26.34 -28.69
N THR A 192 -7.46 -26.90 -27.48
CA THR A 192 -6.79 -28.11 -26.98
C THR A 192 -5.39 -27.92 -26.40
N VAL A 193 -5.28 -27.97 -25.06
CA VAL A 193 -4.59 -29.06 -24.33
C VAL A 193 -5.26 -29.24 -22.96
N ARG A 194 -6.09 -30.27 -22.85
CA ARG A 194 -6.39 -30.99 -21.61
C ARG A 194 -5.59 -32.30 -21.64
N SER A 195 -5.35 -32.83 -20.45
CA SER A 195 -4.79 -34.14 -20.08
C SER A 195 -3.28 -34.35 -20.27
N GLU A 196 -2.55 -34.51 -19.17
CA GLU A 196 -2.12 -35.84 -18.68
C GLU A 196 -1.40 -35.72 -17.32
N ILE A 197 -2.03 -36.25 -16.27
CA ILE A 197 -1.33 -36.77 -15.08
C ILE A 197 -1.78 -38.22 -14.98
N GLN A 198 -0.84 -39.15 -15.16
CA GLN A 198 -1.05 -40.58 -15.07
C GLN A 198 -0.65 -41.07 -13.67
N PRO A 199 -1.47 -41.88 -12.97
CA PRO A 199 -1.10 -42.47 -11.69
C PRO A 199 -0.31 -43.76 -11.87
N ALA A 200 0.60 -44.02 -10.93
CA ALA A 200 1.43 -45.22 -10.83
C ALA A 200 0.60 -46.47 -10.47
N SER A 201 0.90 -47.57 -11.16
CA SER A 201 0.32 -48.90 -10.96
C SER A 201 0.94 -49.60 -9.74
N TYR A 202 0.10 -50.29 -8.95
CA TYR A 202 0.51 -51.42 -8.12
C TYR A 202 -0.26 -52.65 -8.59
N THR A 203 0.47 -53.75 -8.82
CA THR A 203 -0.07 -55.04 -9.26
C THR A 203 0.05 -56.05 -8.11
N THR A 204 -1.09 -56.71 -7.86
CA THR A 204 -1.39 -58.00 -7.21
C THR A 204 -0.72 -58.35 -5.88
#